data_AF-A0A183N8N1-F1
#
_entry.id   AF-A0A183N8N1-F1
#
_cell.length_a   1.000
_cell.length_b   1.000
_cell.length_c   1.000
_cell.angle_alpha   90.00
_cell.angle_beta   90.00
_cell.angle_gamma   90.00
#
_symmetry.space_group_name_H-M   'P 1'
#
loop_
_entity.id
_entity.type
_entity.pdbx_description
1 polymer ?
#
loop_
_entity_poly.entity_id
_entity_poly.type
_entity_poly.pdbx_seq_one_letter_code
_entity_poly.pdbx_strand_id
1 'polypeptide(L)'
;MKKQLTVWIGGRYGNFFDTTEFLRRLSILSGTHTTDYSAKSCMEDSNPITLDGETLKDVESFTYLGSIIDEQGGLDADVKARNSKARTAFLQSKNKWNSKQISTNIKMRIFNTNVKAVLLYGAETWKTTITTIKKVQIFINSYLRKILNIHWPDTISNSLLWERTNQLPAEEEIRKRRWKWIGHTIRKSSNCITRQALTWNPEGKQKRGMPKNTLRRIIEADMKTMNYNWTELERIAQDRVGWRMLELTAHDIDVHNVIVNQLLFPNLLSSCDASSKDHSNEPPSNCRMCLARHRIQSKYLEQILELYEDMHVIQLPQLENEVRGIKSVQEFSELLLNPYRRK
;
A
#
# COMPACT_ATOMS: atom_id res chain seq x y z
N MET A 1 26.19 3.95 -28.94
CA MET A 1 25.50 2.64 -29.02
C MET A 1 26.04 1.77 -27.88
N LYS A 2 25.31 1.11 -26.98
CA LYS A 2 23.89 0.77 -26.81
C LYS A 2 23.47 1.11 -25.36
N LYS A 3 22.22 1.57 -25.19
CA LYS A 3 21.54 1.69 -23.90
C LYS A 3 21.11 0.29 -23.46
N GLN A 4 21.33 -0.09 -22.21
CA GLN A 4 20.56 -1.15 -21.56
C GLN A 4 19.87 -0.56 -20.33
N LEU A 5 18.58 -0.33 -20.50
CA LEU A 5 17.64 0.07 -19.47
C LEU A 5 16.99 -1.24 -18.99
N THR A 6 17.53 -1.85 -17.94
CA THR A 6 16.91 -3.05 -17.37
C THR A 6 15.81 -2.61 -16.42
N VAL A 7 14.60 -2.49 -16.98
CA VAL A 7 13.34 -2.39 -16.25
C VAL A 7 13.10 -3.73 -15.58
N TRP A 8 13.01 -3.75 -14.25
CA TRP A 8 12.49 -4.90 -13.51
C TRP A 8 11.09 -4.55 -13.00
N ILE A 9 10.09 -5.19 -13.62
CA ILE A 9 8.71 -5.24 -13.16
C ILE A 9 8.43 -6.67 -12.74
N GLY A 10 7.92 -6.85 -11.51
CA GLY A 10 7.08 -7.99 -11.17
C GLY A 10 7.72 -9.09 -10.31
N GLY A 11 7.07 -9.31 -9.15
CA GLY A 11 6.87 -10.68 -8.66
C GLY A 11 7.88 -11.21 -7.65
N ARG A 12 7.76 -10.76 -6.40
CA ARG A 12 7.75 -11.56 -5.16
C ARG A 12 7.92 -10.60 -3.99
N TYR A 13 6.82 -10.26 -3.33
CA TYR A 13 6.88 -9.59 -2.03
C TYR A 13 7.54 -10.56 -1.05
N GLY A 14 8.81 -10.32 -0.76
CA GLY A 14 9.57 -11.03 0.25
C GLY A 14 8.84 -10.92 1.60
N ASN A 15 8.71 -12.07 2.26
CA ASN A 15 8.07 -12.20 3.56
C ASN A 15 8.81 -11.31 4.56
N PHE A 16 8.15 -10.23 5.00
CA PHE A 16 8.69 -9.35 6.01
C PHE A 16 8.08 -9.74 7.35
N PHE A 17 8.90 -10.38 8.17
CA PHE A 17 8.59 -10.76 9.54
C PHE A 17 9.45 -9.96 10.50
N ASP A 18 8.96 -9.75 11.71
CA ASP A 18 9.82 -9.64 12.88
C ASP A 18 10.57 -10.98 12.97
N THR A 19 11.81 -11.02 12.49
CA THR A 19 12.59 -12.26 12.33
C THR A 19 12.81 -12.98 13.65
N THR A 20 12.80 -12.25 14.77
CA THR A 20 12.86 -12.81 16.11
C THR A 20 11.59 -13.60 16.49
N GLU A 21 10.41 -13.13 16.08
CA GLU A 21 9.13 -13.81 16.27
C GLU A 21 8.95 -14.98 15.26
N PHE A 22 9.51 -14.83 14.06
CA PHE A 22 9.55 -15.86 13.01
C PHE A 22 10.44 -17.05 13.36
N LEU A 23 11.65 -16.79 13.86
CA LEU A 23 12.59 -17.84 14.28
C LEU A 23 12.03 -18.63 15.48
N ARG A 24 11.30 -17.97 16.40
CA ARG A 24 10.57 -18.65 17.50
C ARG A 24 9.52 -19.64 17.00
N ARG A 25 8.82 -19.32 15.92
CA ARG A 25 7.71 -20.15 15.41
C ARG A 25 8.18 -21.30 14.53
N LEU A 26 9.31 -21.15 13.83
CA LEU A 26 9.96 -22.24 13.10
C LEU A 26 10.39 -23.36 14.05
N SER A 27 10.94 -23.02 15.23
CA SER A 27 11.28 -23.97 16.29
C SER A 27 10.06 -24.76 16.79
N ILE A 28 8.91 -24.10 16.99
CA ILE A 28 7.68 -24.77 17.45
C ILE A 28 7.10 -25.70 16.36
N LEU A 29 7.17 -25.30 15.09
CA LEU A 29 6.64 -26.08 13.96
C LEU A 29 7.54 -27.26 13.57
N SER A 30 8.84 -27.23 13.90
CA SER A 30 9.78 -28.33 13.65
C SER A 30 9.73 -29.46 14.68
N GLY A 31 8.76 -29.46 15.61
CA GLY A 31 8.53 -30.58 16.53
C GLY A 31 9.54 -30.73 17.67
N THR A 32 10.36 -29.70 17.94
CA THR A 32 11.13 -29.66 19.19
C THR A 32 10.15 -29.30 20.31
N HIS A 33 9.63 -30.31 21.00
CA HIS A 33 8.78 -30.13 22.17
C HIS A 33 9.54 -29.39 23.27
N THR A 34 9.39 -28.09 23.34
CA THR A 34 9.62 -27.31 24.57
C THR A 34 8.35 -26.53 24.85
N THR A 35 7.48 -27.16 25.63
CA THR A 35 6.45 -26.48 26.41
C THR A 35 7.13 -25.59 27.44
N ASP A 36 6.56 -24.41 27.65
CA ASP A 36 7.09 -23.26 28.39
C ASP A 36 8.19 -22.48 27.68
N TYR A 37 8.05 -21.13 27.68
CA TYR A 37 9.06 -20.18 28.17
C TYR A 37 9.13 -18.80 27.47
N SER A 38 9.47 -17.81 28.29
CA SER A 38 9.33 -16.35 28.18
C SER A 38 10.37 -15.64 27.30
N ALA A 39 9.96 -14.53 26.68
CA ALA A 39 10.68 -13.80 25.64
C ALA A 39 12.03 -13.13 26.02
N LYS A 40 12.58 -13.29 27.24
CA LYS A 40 14.00 -12.99 27.54
C LYS A 40 14.50 -13.49 28.91
N SER A 41 13.82 -14.39 29.62
CA SER A 41 14.43 -15.16 30.74
C SER A 41 14.80 -16.58 30.32
N CYS A 42 14.80 -16.87 29.02
CA CYS A 42 14.75 -18.24 28.49
C CYS A 42 15.82 -18.49 27.43
N MET A 43 16.89 -17.71 27.49
CA MET A 43 18.17 -17.95 26.81
C MET A 43 19.29 -17.82 27.85
N GLU A 44 19.16 -18.55 28.96
CA GLU A 44 20.33 -19.04 29.71
C GLU A 44 20.67 -20.48 29.32
N ASP A 45 19.77 -21.19 28.62
CA ASP A 45 20.07 -22.47 28.00
C ASP A 45 20.49 -22.25 26.55
N SER A 46 21.80 -22.07 26.39
CA SER A 46 22.53 -21.98 25.12
C SER A 46 22.50 -23.30 24.35
N ASN A 47 21.31 -23.86 24.08
CA ASN A 47 21.22 -25.08 23.29
C ASN A 47 21.33 -24.71 21.80
N PRO A 48 22.37 -25.19 21.10
CA PRO A 48 22.57 -24.87 19.69
C PRO A 48 21.40 -25.36 18.84
N ILE A 49 20.77 -24.45 18.10
CA ILE A 49 19.73 -24.81 17.14
C ILE A 49 20.42 -25.54 15.99
N THR A 50 20.06 -26.81 15.77
CA THR A 50 20.56 -27.61 14.66
C THR A 50 19.54 -27.64 13.53
N LEU A 51 19.97 -27.33 12.31
CA LEU A 51 19.21 -27.53 11.08
C LEU A 51 19.98 -28.55 10.23
N ASP A 52 19.33 -29.63 9.83
CA ASP A 52 19.92 -30.70 9.01
C ASP A 52 21.25 -31.27 9.56
N GLY A 53 21.42 -31.27 10.90
CA GLY A 53 22.63 -31.74 11.56
C GLY A 53 23.74 -30.69 11.72
N GLU A 54 23.56 -29.48 11.23
CA GLU A 54 24.50 -28.35 11.41
C GLU A 54 23.99 -27.37 12.49
N THR A 55 24.88 -27.02 13.43
CA THR A 55 24.61 -25.99 14.44
C THR A 55 24.62 -24.60 13.82
N LEU A 56 23.51 -23.87 13.95
CA LEU A 56 23.42 -22.48 13.52
C LEU A 56 24.33 -21.58 14.38
N LYS A 57 25.10 -20.73 13.70
CA LYS A 57 25.97 -19.75 14.34
C LYS A 57 25.13 -18.62 14.94
N ASP A 58 25.33 -18.37 16.24
CA ASP A 58 24.79 -17.20 16.90
C ASP A 58 25.56 -15.93 16.49
N VAL A 59 24.85 -14.88 16.13
CA VAL A 59 25.40 -13.62 15.63
C VAL A 59 24.62 -12.43 16.17
N GLU A 60 25.33 -11.45 16.73
CA GLU A 60 24.75 -10.23 17.30
C GLU A 60 23.96 -9.40 16.27
N SER A 61 24.37 -9.44 15.00
CA SER A 61 23.61 -8.84 13.90
C SER A 61 23.82 -9.55 12.58
N PHE A 62 22.81 -9.53 11.72
CA PHE A 62 22.90 -10.06 10.36
C PHE A 62 22.02 -9.26 9.39
N THR A 63 22.35 -9.38 8.09
CA THR A 63 21.56 -8.74 7.02
C THR A 63 20.70 -9.79 6.33
N TYR A 64 19.39 -9.57 6.30
CA TYR A 64 18.43 -10.41 5.59
C TYR A 64 17.62 -9.57 4.60
N LEU A 65 17.65 -9.95 3.32
CA LEU A 65 16.94 -9.26 2.23
C LEU A 65 17.16 -7.74 2.20
N GLY A 66 18.35 -7.30 2.62
CA GLY A 66 18.77 -5.90 2.65
C GLY A 66 18.40 -5.13 3.92
N SER A 67 17.73 -5.76 4.89
CA SER A 67 17.44 -5.22 6.22
C SER A 67 18.38 -5.78 7.29
N ILE A 68 18.76 -4.93 8.24
CA ILE A 68 19.64 -5.29 9.34
C ILE A 68 18.80 -5.71 10.54
N ILE A 69 19.13 -6.86 11.12
CA ILE A 69 18.51 -7.42 12.31
C ILE A 69 19.59 -7.50 13.37
N ASP A 70 19.34 -6.92 14.54
CA ASP A 70 20.23 -6.94 15.70
C ASP A 70 19.61 -7.73 16.86
N GLU A 71 20.43 -8.12 17.83
CA GLU A 71 20.03 -8.86 19.04
C GLU A 71 19.01 -8.09 19.92
N GLN A 72 18.97 -6.76 19.80
CA GLN A 72 17.99 -5.92 20.50
C GLN A 72 16.63 -5.91 19.80
N GLY A 73 16.54 -6.42 18.57
CA GLY A 73 15.36 -6.32 17.70
C GLY A 73 15.00 -4.87 17.36
N GLY A 74 16.00 -4.00 17.41
CA GLY A 74 15.94 -2.56 17.21
C GLY A 74 15.86 -2.18 15.74
N LEU A 75 15.27 -1.02 15.48
CA LEU A 75 15.09 -0.46 14.15
C LEU A 75 16.20 0.54 13.76
N ASP A 76 17.00 1.00 14.73
CA ASP A 76 17.90 2.14 14.53
C ASP A 76 19.05 1.82 13.56
N ALA A 77 19.63 0.61 13.64
CA ALA A 77 20.67 0.17 12.71
C ALA A 77 20.17 0.10 11.26
N ASP A 78 18.98 -0.50 11.05
CA ASP A 78 18.35 -0.60 9.73
C ASP A 78 18.00 0.78 9.16
N VAL A 79 17.39 1.67 9.96
CA VAL A 79 17.08 3.05 9.54
C VAL A 79 18.34 3.84 9.21
N LYS A 80 19.41 3.69 10.00
CA LYS A 80 20.70 4.33 9.73
C LYS A 80 21.30 3.84 8.41
N ALA A 81 21.29 2.53 8.17
CA ALA A 81 21.76 1.96 6.91
C ALA A 81 20.95 2.44 5.71
N ARG A 82 19.61 2.52 5.83
CA ARG A 82 18.75 3.03 4.75
C ARG A 82 18.92 4.52 4.50
N ASN A 83 19.10 5.33 5.54
CA ASN A 83 19.44 6.76 5.39
C ASN A 83 20.74 6.93 4.59
N SER A 84 21.77 6.12 4.88
CA SER A 84 23.03 6.13 4.12
C SER A 84 22.82 5.73 2.66
N LYS A 85 22.08 4.65 2.39
CA LYS A 85 21.75 4.21 1.01
C LYS A 85 20.96 5.27 0.24
N ALA A 86 19.94 5.86 0.86
CA ALA A 86 19.11 6.91 0.27
C ALA A 86 19.93 8.18 -0.02
N ARG A 87 20.86 8.55 0.88
CA ARG A 87 21.80 9.66 0.65
C ARG A 87 22.66 9.41 -0.58
N THR A 88 23.22 8.21 -0.72
CA THR A 88 24.00 7.84 -1.91
C THR A 88 23.17 7.93 -3.19
N ALA A 89 21.95 7.39 -3.19
CA ALA A 89 21.02 7.46 -4.32
C ALA A 89 20.69 8.92 -4.72
N PHE A 90 20.51 9.80 -3.73
CA PHE A 90 20.29 11.22 -3.99
C PHE A 90 21.52 11.88 -4.66
N LEU A 91 22.71 11.61 -4.13
CA LEU A 91 23.96 12.19 -4.62
C LEU A 91 24.31 11.72 -6.04
N GLN A 92 23.98 10.49 -6.41
CA GLN A 92 24.18 9.98 -7.78
C GLN A 92 23.45 10.81 -8.84
N SER A 93 22.36 11.51 -8.47
CA SER A 93 21.60 12.39 -9.36
C SER A 93 21.82 13.88 -9.07
N LYS A 94 22.92 14.28 -8.42
CA LYS A 94 23.20 15.66 -7.99
C LYS A 94 22.97 16.71 -9.08
N ASN A 95 23.48 16.45 -10.29
CA ASN A 95 23.40 17.38 -11.41
C ASN A 95 21.94 17.63 -11.87
N LYS A 96 21.05 16.65 -11.69
CA LYS A 96 19.64 16.74 -12.09
C LYS A 96 18.84 17.64 -11.14
N TRP A 97 19.17 17.65 -9.85
CA TRP A 97 18.47 18.47 -8.86
C TRP A 97 18.68 19.96 -9.09
N ASN A 98 19.89 20.34 -9.50
CA ASN A 98 20.26 21.74 -9.73
C ASN A 98 19.84 22.25 -11.13
N SER A 99 19.51 21.36 -12.06
CA SER A 99 19.14 21.75 -13.42
C SER A 99 17.82 22.52 -13.45
N LYS A 100 17.80 23.69 -14.10
CA LYS A 100 16.59 24.49 -14.35
C LYS A 100 15.71 23.92 -15.47
N GLN A 101 16.26 23.04 -16.32
CA GLN A 101 15.52 22.44 -17.44
C GLN A 101 14.51 21.37 -16.98
N ILE A 102 14.73 20.78 -15.80
CA ILE A 102 13.86 19.74 -15.26
C ILE A 102 12.83 20.39 -14.35
N SER A 103 11.54 20.17 -14.65
CA SER A 103 10.46 20.69 -13.82
C SER A 103 10.47 20.05 -12.42
N THR A 104 9.97 20.78 -11.43
CA THR A 104 9.86 20.32 -10.05
C THR A 104 9.08 19.01 -9.94
N ASN A 105 8.00 18.85 -10.71
CA ASN A 105 7.19 17.63 -10.73
C ASN A 105 7.99 16.39 -11.17
N ILE A 106 8.84 16.52 -12.19
CA ILE A 106 9.72 15.43 -12.63
C ILE A 106 10.76 15.13 -11.56
N LYS A 107 11.35 16.15 -10.94
CA LYS A 107 12.28 15.96 -9.82
C LYS A 107 11.61 15.23 -8.65
N MET A 108 10.38 15.59 -8.29
CA MET A 108 9.63 14.89 -7.24
C MET A 108 9.39 13.42 -7.59
N ARG A 109 9.05 13.10 -8.85
CA ARG A 109 8.92 11.71 -9.31
C ARG A 109 10.23 10.94 -9.16
N ILE A 110 11.36 11.51 -9.61
CA ILE A 110 12.68 10.88 -9.47
C ILE A 110 13.03 10.66 -7.99
N PHE A 111 12.77 11.66 -7.14
CA PHE A 111 13.01 11.56 -5.70
C PHE A 111 12.19 10.43 -5.08
N ASN A 112 10.89 10.34 -5.40
CA ASN A 112 10.00 9.32 -4.88
C ASN A 112 10.41 7.91 -5.33
N THR A 113 10.77 7.73 -6.60
CA THR A 113 11.15 6.43 -7.16
C THR A 113 12.52 5.95 -6.69
N ASN A 114 13.51 6.84 -6.57
CA ASN A 114 14.89 6.41 -6.33
C ASN A 114 15.36 6.61 -4.88
N VAL A 115 14.92 7.68 -4.21
CA VAL A 115 15.42 8.04 -2.87
C VAL A 115 14.42 7.62 -1.80
N LYS A 116 13.15 8.06 -1.92
CA LYS A 116 12.09 7.74 -0.95
C LYS A 116 11.80 6.23 -0.93
N ALA A 117 11.85 5.56 -2.08
CA ALA A 117 11.68 4.11 -2.17
C ALA A 117 12.76 3.33 -1.41
N VAL A 118 14.03 3.72 -1.53
CA VAL A 118 15.16 3.09 -0.80
C VAL A 118 15.06 3.36 0.70
N LEU A 119 14.72 4.60 1.07
CA LEU A 119 14.57 5.01 2.46
C LEU A 119 13.49 4.21 3.19
N LEU A 120 12.33 4.04 2.55
CA LEU A 120 11.13 3.42 3.12
C LEU A 120 10.97 1.93 2.75
N TYR A 121 12.01 1.28 2.26
CA TYR A 121 11.96 -0.09 1.76
C TYR A 121 11.64 -1.11 2.85
N GLY A 122 10.40 -1.58 3.03
CA GLY A 122 10.07 -2.44 4.18
C GLY A 122 9.85 -1.63 5.45
N ALA A 123 9.37 -0.39 5.31
CA ALA A 123 8.89 0.41 6.43
C ALA A 123 7.50 -0.03 6.94
N GLU A 124 6.82 -0.91 6.21
CA GLU A 124 5.48 -1.41 6.58
C GLU A 124 5.48 -2.11 7.94
N THR A 125 6.58 -2.79 8.24
CA THR A 125 6.79 -3.67 9.40
C THR A 125 7.67 -3.03 10.48
N TRP A 126 8.09 -1.78 10.26
CA TRP A 126 8.89 -1.06 11.23
C TRP A 126 8.14 -0.86 12.54
N LYS A 127 8.82 -1.17 13.65
CA LYS A 127 8.41 -0.78 15.00
C LYS A 127 8.61 0.72 15.19
N THR A 128 7.78 1.53 14.52
CA THR A 128 7.93 2.97 14.45
C THR A 128 7.70 3.63 15.81
N THR A 129 8.70 4.38 16.27
CA THR A 129 8.58 5.33 17.37
C THR A 129 8.45 6.74 16.80
N ILE A 130 7.90 7.66 17.60
CA ILE A 130 7.81 9.09 17.25
C ILE A 130 9.19 9.65 16.88
N THR A 131 10.25 9.21 17.58
CA THR A 131 11.62 9.65 17.31
C THR A 131 12.13 9.16 15.96
N THR A 132 11.90 7.89 15.61
CA THR A 132 12.29 7.34 14.30
C THR A 132 11.54 8.02 13.17
N ILE A 133 10.23 8.23 13.31
CA ILE A 133 9.42 8.95 12.31
C ILE A 133 9.95 10.37 12.12
N LYS A 134 10.25 11.10 13.20
CA LYS A 134 10.85 12.44 13.14
C LYS A 134 12.20 12.44 12.43
N LYS A 135 13.08 11.48 12.70
CA LYS A 135 14.37 11.35 12.01
C LYS A 135 14.18 11.18 10.49
N VAL A 136 13.26 10.31 10.08
CA VAL A 136 12.92 10.08 8.66
C VAL A 136 12.31 11.32 8.02
N GLN A 137 11.42 12.03 8.73
CA GLN A 137 10.81 13.26 8.25
C GLN A 137 11.86 14.37 8.04
N ILE A 138 12.76 14.56 9.00
CA ILE A 138 13.85 15.54 8.90
C ILE A 138 14.73 15.22 7.69
N PHE A 139 15.06 13.95 7.49
CA PHE A 139 15.81 13.50 6.32
C PHE A 139 15.09 13.90 5.04
N ILE A 140 13.83 13.48 4.84
CA ILE A 140 13.03 13.80 3.64
C ILE A 140 12.96 15.33 3.42
N ASN A 141 12.58 16.07 4.46
CA ASN A 141 12.43 17.52 4.41
C ASN A 141 13.73 18.25 4.03
N SER A 142 14.88 17.73 4.45
CA SER A 142 16.18 18.29 4.08
C SER A 142 16.46 18.15 2.58
N TYR A 143 16.08 17.02 1.96
CA TYR A 143 16.26 16.81 0.52
C TYR A 143 15.21 17.53 -0.31
N LEU A 144 13.97 17.64 0.15
CA LEU A 144 12.94 18.44 -0.53
C LEU A 144 13.39 19.91 -0.66
N ARG A 145 13.93 20.50 0.42
CA ARG A 145 14.50 21.85 0.38
C ARG A 145 15.66 21.98 -0.61
N LYS A 146 16.56 20.98 -0.66
CA LYS A 146 17.65 20.94 -1.65
C LYS A 146 17.14 20.86 -3.08
N ILE A 147 16.11 20.07 -3.36
CA ILE A 147 15.54 19.94 -4.72
C ILE A 147 14.87 21.25 -5.17
N LEU A 148 14.23 21.95 -4.24
CA LEU A 148 13.64 23.27 -4.49
C LEU A 148 14.68 24.41 -4.51
N ASN A 149 15.97 24.10 -4.34
CA ASN A 149 17.06 25.09 -4.23
C ASN A 149 16.81 26.16 -3.15
N ILE A 150 16.17 25.81 -2.04
CA ILE A 150 15.96 26.73 -0.92
C ILE A 150 17.25 26.73 -0.10
N HIS A 151 17.90 27.89 -0.01
CA HIS A 151 19.16 28.08 0.71
C HIS A 151 18.97 29.19 1.73
N TRP A 152 19.74 29.17 2.81
CA TRP A 152 19.77 30.30 3.74
C TRP A 152 20.14 31.59 2.97
N PRO A 153 19.47 32.74 3.20
CA PRO A 153 18.55 33.07 4.30
C PRO A 153 17.08 32.71 4.07
N ASP A 154 16.72 32.15 2.91
CA ASP A 154 15.33 31.82 2.59
C ASP A 154 14.79 30.72 3.52
N THR A 155 13.69 31.03 4.21
CA THR A 155 13.04 30.11 5.15
C THR A 155 11.64 29.77 4.66
N ILE A 156 11.27 28.49 4.75
CA ILE A 156 9.95 27.97 4.39
C ILE A 156 9.40 27.10 5.52
N SER A 157 8.10 27.25 5.80
CA SER A 157 7.39 26.36 6.71
C SER A 157 7.34 24.94 6.16
N ASN A 158 7.22 23.94 7.04
CA ASN A 158 7.10 22.54 6.60
C ASN A 158 5.79 22.29 5.84
N SER A 159 4.69 22.96 6.22
CA SER A 159 3.40 22.85 5.52
C SER A 159 3.50 23.32 4.07
N LEU A 160 4.05 24.52 3.84
CA LEU A 160 4.22 25.07 2.50
C LEU A 160 5.21 24.26 1.66
N LEU A 161 6.23 23.66 2.29
CA LEU A 161 7.14 22.73 1.62
C LEU A 161 6.40 21.50 1.08
N TRP A 162 5.51 20.91 1.88
CA TRP A 162 4.73 19.73 1.50
C TRP A 162 3.70 20.04 0.43
N GLU A 163 3.02 21.18 0.53
CA GLU A 163 2.08 21.68 -0.48
C GLU A 163 2.76 21.89 -1.83
N ARG A 164 3.89 22.63 -1.87
CA ARG A 164 4.65 22.88 -3.11
C ARG A 164 5.19 21.63 -3.77
N THR A 165 5.46 20.58 -3.00
CA THR A 165 6.03 19.32 -3.50
C THR A 165 4.98 18.22 -3.69
N ASN A 166 3.72 18.49 -3.32
CA ASN A 166 2.64 17.53 -3.25
C ASN A 166 3.08 16.23 -2.54
N GLN A 167 3.74 16.38 -1.38
CA GLN A 167 4.27 15.27 -0.58
C GLN A 167 3.50 15.11 0.72
N LEU A 168 3.16 13.87 1.05
CA LEU A 168 2.63 13.52 2.36
C LEU A 168 3.74 13.47 3.42
N PRO A 169 3.42 13.80 4.69
CA PRO A 169 4.25 13.49 5.84
C PRO A 169 4.72 12.02 5.84
N ALA A 170 5.91 11.78 6.38
CA ALA A 170 6.54 10.46 6.43
C ALA A 170 5.70 9.45 7.22
N GLU A 171 5.03 9.91 8.27
CA GLU A 171 4.14 9.07 9.09
C GLU A 171 2.98 8.52 8.27
N GLU A 172 2.27 9.38 7.55
CA GLU A 172 1.15 9.00 6.69
C GLU A 172 1.60 8.09 5.55
N GLU A 173 2.75 8.36 4.94
CA GLU A 173 3.31 7.49 3.89
C GLU A 173 3.62 6.08 4.42
N ILE A 174 4.22 5.98 5.62
CA ILE A 174 4.52 4.69 6.25
C ILE A 174 3.22 3.97 6.61
N ARG A 175 2.24 4.68 7.19
CA ARG A 175 0.91 4.16 7.52
C ARG A 175 0.21 3.63 6.26
N LYS A 176 0.22 4.37 5.16
CA LYS A 176 -0.35 3.95 3.86
C LYS A 176 0.25 2.65 3.36
N ARG A 177 1.58 2.53 3.40
CA ARG A 177 2.29 1.31 2.97
C ARG A 177 1.95 0.14 3.88
N ARG A 178 1.92 0.36 5.20
CA ARG A 178 1.51 -0.61 6.19
C ARG A 178 0.09 -1.11 5.94
N TRP A 179 -0.87 -0.23 5.68
CA TRP A 179 -2.24 -0.62 5.33
C TRP A 179 -2.31 -1.47 4.07
N LYS A 180 -1.61 -1.09 2.99
CA LYS A 180 -1.53 -1.93 1.79
C LYS A 180 -0.99 -3.34 2.11
N TRP A 181 0.04 -3.41 2.94
CA TRP A 181 0.64 -4.66 3.35
C TRP A 181 -0.29 -5.50 4.23
N ILE A 182 -0.97 -4.90 5.21
CA ILE A 182 -1.96 -5.58 6.06
C ILE A 182 -3.05 -6.23 5.21
N GLY A 183 -3.65 -5.48 4.29
CA GLY A 183 -4.69 -6.04 3.42
C GLY A 183 -4.17 -7.19 2.56
N HIS A 184 -2.95 -7.07 2.03
CA HIS A 184 -2.32 -8.16 1.27
C HIS A 184 -2.11 -9.41 2.13
N THR A 185 -1.66 -9.22 3.38
CA THR A 185 -1.37 -10.29 4.33
C THR A 185 -2.63 -11.00 4.81
N ILE A 186 -3.70 -10.25 5.14
CA ILE A 186 -4.99 -10.82 5.56
C ILE A 186 -5.62 -11.68 4.46
N ARG A 187 -5.46 -11.29 3.19
CA ARG A 187 -5.97 -12.07 2.03
C ARG A 187 -5.22 -13.37 1.77
N LYS A 188 -4.07 -13.62 2.39
CA LYS A 188 -3.35 -14.90 2.24
C LYS A 188 -4.09 -16.02 2.98
N SER A 189 -3.78 -17.26 2.64
CA SER A 189 -4.31 -18.43 3.35
C SER A 189 -3.99 -18.37 4.84
N SER A 190 -4.86 -18.94 5.67
CA SER A 190 -4.67 -19.05 7.13
C SER A 190 -3.40 -19.80 7.51
N ASN A 191 -2.95 -20.73 6.66
CA ASN A 191 -1.71 -21.49 6.84
C ASN A 191 -0.46 -20.68 6.46
N CYS A 192 -0.63 -19.50 5.86
CA CYS A 192 0.50 -18.67 5.48
C CYS A 192 1.11 -18.03 6.74
N ILE A 193 2.41 -18.26 6.92
CA ILE A 193 3.16 -17.81 8.08
C ILE A 193 2.97 -16.30 8.27
N THR A 194 3.01 -15.49 7.20
CA THR A 194 2.83 -14.03 7.30
C THR A 194 1.49 -13.60 7.86
N ARG A 195 0.41 -14.32 7.55
CA ARG A 195 -0.93 -14.04 8.09
C ARG A 195 -1.00 -14.40 9.56
N GLN A 196 -0.43 -15.54 9.91
CA GLN A 196 -0.32 -15.99 11.28
C GLN A 196 0.54 -15.09 12.17
N ALA A 197 1.55 -14.42 11.60
CA ALA A 197 2.37 -13.42 12.29
C ALA A 197 1.55 -12.22 12.76
N LEU A 198 0.66 -11.77 11.88
CA LEU A 198 -0.08 -10.53 12.03
C LEU A 198 -1.01 -10.59 13.26
N THR A 199 -1.60 -11.76 13.48
CA THR A 199 -2.53 -12.05 14.58
C THR A 199 -1.86 -12.68 15.79
N TRP A 200 -0.54 -12.92 15.74
CA TRP A 200 0.18 -13.53 16.84
C TRP A 200 0.24 -12.59 18.05
N ASN A 201 -0.01 -13.12 19.23
CA ASN A 201 0.20 -12.42 20.50
C ASN A 201 1.15 -13.28 21.34
N PRO A 202 2.38 -12.84 21.61
CA PRO A 202 3.24 -13.60 22.50
C PRO A 202 2.66 -13.57 23.93
N GLU A 203 2.30 -14.75 24.44
CA GLU A 203 1.84 -14.92 25.82
C GLU A 203 3.02 -14.83 26.79
N GLY A 204 2.90 -14.02 27.85
CA GLY A 204 3.92 -13.90 28.90
C GLY A 204 4.01 -12.52 29.58
N LYS A 205 4.58 -12.49 30.79
CA LYS A 205 4.87 -11.24 31.53
C LYS A 205 6.09 -10.54 30.94
N GLN A 206 5.94 -9.27 30.56
CA GLN A 206 7.05 -8.46 30.03
C GLN A 206 8.05 -8.09 31.14
N LYS A 207 9.36 -8.20 30.85
CA LYS A 207 10.41 -7.69 31.74
C LYS A 207 10.36 -6.16 31.81
N ARG A 208 10.54 -5.60 33.02
CA ARG A 208 10.69 -4.15 33.22
C ARG A 208 11.85 -3.63 32.36
N GLY A 209 11.60 -2.60 31.54
CA GLY A 209 12.61 -1.97 30.67
C GLY A 209 12.53 -2.34 29.17
N MET A 210 11.70 -3.31 28.78
CA MET A 210 11.52 -3.67 27.35
C MET A 210 10.80 -2.54 26.57
N PRO A 211 11.22 -2.21 25.32
CA PRO A 211 10.54 -1.22 24.50
C PRO A 211 9.05 -1.55 24.31
N LYS A 212 8.19 -0.55 24.52
CA LYS A 212 6.74 -0.73 24.68
C LYS A 212 5.98 -1.17 23.41
N ASN A 213 6.58 -1.08 22.22
CA ASN A 213 5.84 -1.14 20.95
C ASN A 213 6.12 -2.44 20.18
N THR A 214 5.10 -3.28 20.07
CA THR A 214 5.06 -4.42 19.14
C THR A 214 4.44 -3.98 17.81
N LEU A 215 4.72 -4.70 16.72
CA LEU A 215 4.09 -4.44 15.42
C LEU A 215 2.56 -4.50 15.55
N ARG A 216 2.04 -5.49 16.29
CA ARG A 216 0.60 -5.61 16.59
C ARG A 216 0.03 -4.36 17.27
N ARG A 217 0.69 -3.82 18.30
CA ARG A 217 0.23 -2.60 18.99
C ARG A 217 0.20 -1.38 18.07
N ILE A 218 1.16 -1.28 17.14
CA ILE A 218 1.19 -0.21 16.15
C ILE A 218 0.02 -0.34 15.19
N ILE A 219 -0.27 -1.56 14.73
CA ILE A 219 -1.42 -1.83 13.85
C ILE A 219 -2.73 -1.57 14.59
N GLU A 220 -2.86 -2.01 15.84
CA GLU A 220 -4.02 -1.71 16.67
C GLU A 220 -4.19 -0.20 16.92
N ALA A 221 -3.10 0.55 17.06
CA ALA A 221 -3.14 2.00 17.16
C ALA A 221 -3.62 2.64 15.84
N ASP A 222 -3.07 2.24 14.69
CA ASP A 222 -3.53 2.72 13.38
C ASP A 222 -5.01 2.36 13.14
N MET A 223 -5.44 1.16 13.52
CA MET A 223 -6.84 0.74 13.42
C MET A 223 -7.76 1.59 14.29
N LYS A 224 -7.35 1.89 15.53
CA LYS A 224 -8.11 2.78 16.43
C LYS A 224 -8.25 4.18 15.85
N THR A 225 -7.23 4.71 15.17
CA THR A 225 -7.35 6.02 14.50
C THR A 225 -8.40 6.03 13.39
N MET A 226 -8.72 4.87 12.81
CA MET A 226 -9.72 4.73 11.74
C MET A 226 -11.06 4.18 12.24
N ASN A 227 -11.21 3.93 13.55
CA ASN A 227 -12.41 3.37 14.17
C ASN A 227 -12.83 1.99 13.63
N TYR A 228 -11.87 1.11 13.32
CA TYR A 228 -12.14 -0.26 12.88
C TYR A 228 -11.62 -1.32 13.87
N ASN A 229 -12.31 -2.47 13.91
CA ASN A 229 -11.87 -3.65 14.62
C ASN A 229 -11.25 -4.72 13.69
N TRP A 230 -10.62 -5.75 14.26
CA TRP A 230 -9.96 -6.82 13.47
C TRP A 230 -10.94 -7.61 12.61
N THR A 231 -12.16 -7.85 13.09
CA THR A 231 -13.19 -8.62 12.39
C THR A 231 -13.73 -7.88 11.17
N GLU A 232 -14.01 -6.59 11.29
CA GLU A 232 -14.39 -5.71 10.18
C GLU A 232 -13.27 -5.60 9.17
N LEU A 233 -12.03 -5.48 9.65
CA LEU A 233 -10.86 -5.39 8.80
C LEU A 233 -10.65 -6.65 7.98
N GLU A 234 -10.83 -7.83 8.58
CA GLU A 234 -10.78 -9.10 7.86
C GLU A 234 -11.88 -9.21 6.80
N ARG A 235 -13.10 -8.76 7.11
CA ARG A 235 -14.22 -8.72 6.17
C ARG A 235 -13.94 -7.81 4.97
N ILE A 236 -13.53 -6.55 5.24
CA ILE A 236 -13.24 -5.54 4.20
C ILE A 236 -12.02 -5.95 3.38
N ALA A 237 -11.01 -6.58 3.98
CA ALA A 237 -9.81 -6.99 3.26
C ALA A 237 -10.07 -8.02 2.14
N GLN A 238 -11.14 -8.82 2.25
CA GLN A 238 -11.53 -9.77 1.18
C GLN A 238 -12.03 -9.03 -0.05
N ASP A 239 -12.74 -7.91 0.13
CA ASP A 239 -13.09 -7.03 -0.96
C ASP A 239 -11.92 -6.10 -1.32
N ARG A 240 -11.32 -6.31 -2.49
CA ARG A 240 -10.20 -5.47 -2.96
C ARG A 240 -10.63 -4.02 -3.20
N VAL A 241 -11.88 -3.79 -3.61
CA VAL A 241 -12.38 -2.46 -3.92
C VAL A 241 -12.71 -1.73 -2.62
N GLY A 242 -13.45 -2.36 -1.71
CA GLY A 242 -13.69 -1.86 -0.36
C GLY A 242 -12.41 -1.58 0.42
N TRP A 243 -11.40 -2.46 0.34
CA TRP A 243 -10.09 -2.19 0.96
C TRP A 243 -9.39 -0.97 0.37
N ARG A 244 -9.47 -0.81 -0.97
CA ARG A 244 -8.85 0.32 -1.65
C ARG A 244 -9.53 1.64 -1.29
N MET A 245 -10.85 1.61 -1.13
CA MET A 245 -11.63 2.76 -0.73
C MET A 245 -11.34 3.16 0.71
N LEU A 246 -11.31 2.20 1.64
CA LEU A 246 -10.87 2.44 3.01
C LEU A 246 -9.49 3.10 3.06
N GLU A 247 -8.54 2.62 2.24
CA GLU A 247 -7.23 3.23 2.11
C GLU A 247 -7.29 4.69 1.63
N LEU A 248 -8.26 5.07 0.80
CA LEU A 248 -8.39 6.44 0.28
C LEU A 248 -9.11 7.36 1.28
N THR A 249 -10.22 6.90 1.87
CA THR A 249 -10.98 7.65 2.89
C THR A 249 -10.13 7.94 4.13
N ALA A 250 -9.27 6.99 4.52
CA ALA A 250 -8.30 7.14 5.60
C ALA A 250 -7.25 8.24 5.38
N HIS A 251 -7.17 8.82 4.18
CA HIS A 251 -6.23 9.88 3.83
C HIS A 251 -6.96 11.14 3.34
N ASP A 252 -8.21 11.35 3.77
CA ASP A 252 -9.05 12.49 3.42
C ASP A 252 -9.17 12.72 1.90
N ILE A 253 -9.01 11.66 1.11
CA ILE A 253 -9.31 11.71 -0.32
C ILE A 253 -10.80 11.48 -0.45
N ASP A 254 -11.50 12.50 -0.94
CA ASP A 254 -12.90 12.43 -1.30
C ASP A 254 -13.13 11.27 -2.30
N VAL A 255 -13.85 10.25 -1.85
CA VAL A 255 -14.22 9.07 -2.64
C VAL A 255 -15.72 8.95 -2.85
N HIS A 256 -16.50 10.02 -2.62
CA HIS A 256 -17.96 9.96 -2.70
C HIS A 256 -18.50 9.64 -4.11
N ASN A 257 -17.64 9.56 -5.13
CA ASN A 257 -17.99 9.24 -6.50
C ASN A 257 -17.32 7.94 -6.98
N VAL A 258 -18.12 6.99 -7.48
CA VAL A 258 -17.65 5.75 -8.09
C VAL A 258 -18.02 5.76 -9.57
N ILE A 259 -17.05 5.71 -10.47
CA ILE A 259 -17.30 5.65 -11.91
C ILE A 259 -17.20 4.19 -12.39
N VAL A 260 -18.32 3.62 -12.80
CA VAL A 260 -18.39 2.29 -13.43
C VAL A 260 -18.38 2.48 -14.94
N ASN A 261 -17.20 2.27 -15.54
CA ASN A 261 -16.98 2.46 -16.97
C ASN A 261 -17.26 1.20 -17.79
N GLN A 262 -17.48 1.36 -19.10
CA GLN A 262 -17.63 0.29 -20.09
C GLN A 262 -18.81 -0.65 -19.80
N LEU A 263 -19.91 -0.09 -19.30
CA LEU A 263 -21.16 -0.82 -19.14
C LEU A 263 -21.82 -1.02 -20.50
N LEU A 264 -22.16 -2.27 -20.83
CA LEU A 264 -22.93 -2.56 -22.02
C LEU A 264 -24.40 -2.22 -21.76
N PHE A 265 -24.96 -1.36 -22.59
CA PHE A 265 -26.38 -1.00 -22.59
C PHE A 265 -27.01 -1.56 -23.86
N PRO A 266 -27.62 -2.76 -23.82
CA PRO A 266 -28.25 -3.35 -24.99
C PRO A 266 -29.34 -2.45 -25.59
N ASN A 267 -29.96 -1.60 -24.77
CA ASN A 267 -31.03 -0.67 -25.13
C ASN A 267 -30.56 0.54 -25.96
N LEU A 268 -29.26 0.73 -26.18
CA LEU A 268 -28.72 1.85 -26.95
C LEU A 268 -28.51 1.54 -28.45
N LEU A 269 -28.69 0.29 -28.88
CA LEU A 269 -28.42 -0.14 -30.26
C LEU A 269 -29.55 0.20 -31.25
N SER A 270 -30.55 0.99 -30.85
CA SER A 270 -31.58 1.53 -31.75
C SER A 270 -31.36 3.02 -32.02
N SER A 271 -30.26 3.36 -32.67
CA SER A 271 -30.09 4.67 -33.33
C SER A 271 -30.12 4.51 -34.85
N CYS A 272 -31.08 3.74 -35.34
CA CYS A 272 -31.79 4.04 -36.58
C CYS A 272 -33.28 3.92 -36.23
N ASP A 273 -34.05 4.97 -36.54
CA ASP A 273 -35.52 5.05 -36.41
C ASP A 273 -36.06 5.47 -35.04
N ALA A 274 -35.98 6.77 -34.79
CA ALA A 274 -36.79 7.49 -33.81
C ALA A 274 -38.28 7.50 -34.24
N SER A 275 -39.02 6.39 -34.08
CA SER A 275 -40.48 6.41 -34.23
C SER A 275 -41.23 5.19 -33.63
N SER A 276 -40.91 4.76 -32.40
CA SER A 276 -41.87 3.93 -31.66
C SER A 276 -41.63 4.01 -30.15
N LYS A 277 -42.56 4.66 -29.44
CA LYS A 277 -42.72 4.51 -28.00
C LYS A 277 -43.35 3.14 -27.74
N ASP A 278 -42.55 2.12 -27.45
CA ASP A 278 -43.06 0.90 -26.86
C ASP A 278 -42.31 0.55 -25.57
N HIS A 279 -43.10 0.38 -24.52
CA HIS A 279 -42.67 0.06 -23.15
C HIS A 279 -42.51 -1.45 -22.96
N SER A 280 -41.54 -2.07 -23.64
CA SER A 280 -41.12 -3.45 -23.34
C SER A 280 -39.74 -3.43 -22.70
N ASN A 281 -39.63 -3.94 -21.47
CA ASN A 281 -38.39 -4.09 -20.69
C ASN A 281 -37.44 -5.19 -21.25
N GLU A 282 -37.42 -5.40 -22.57
CA GLU A 282 -36.53 -6.36 -23.21
C GLU A 282 -35.44 -5.65 -24.01
N PRO A 283 -34.17 -6.07 -23.86
CA PRO A 283 -33.06 -5.48 -24.57
C PRO A 283 -33.18 -5.73 -26.09
N PRO A 284 -33.10 -4.70 -26.96
CA PRO A 284 -33.32 -4.80 -28.41
C PRO A 284 -32.23 -5.56 -29.18
N SER A 285 -31.33 -6.26 -28.49
CA SER A 285 -30.25 -7.05 -29.11
C SER A 285 -30.54 -8.55 -28.95
N ASN A 286 -30.70 -9.25 -30.07
CA ASN A 286 -30.73 -10.72 -30.11
C ASN A 286 -29.33 -11.37 -29.95
N CYS A 287 -28.30 -10.58 -29.64
CA CYS A 287 -26.94 -11.08 -29.49
C CYS A 287 -26.75 -11.80 -28.16
N ARG A 288 -26.63 -13.14 -28.21
CA ARG A 288 -26.41 -14.00 -27.03
C ARG A 288 -25.21 -13.56 -26.18
N MET A 289 -24.12 -13.10 -26.81
CA MET A 289 -22.92 -12.63 -26.11
C MET A 289 -23.13 -11.29 -25.41
N CYS A 290 -23.83 -10.35 -26.05
CA CYS A 290 -24.18 -9.07 -25.43
C CYS A 290 -25.09 -9.27 -24.22
N LEU A 291 -26.11 -10.14 -24.34
CA LEU A 291 -27.02 -10.46 -23.24
C LEU A 291 -26.29 -11.13 -22.06
N ALA A 292 -25.39 -12.08 -22.34
CA ALA A 292 -24.58 -12.72 -21.30
C ALA A 292 -23.69 -11.70 -20.57
N ARG A 293 -23.00 -10.83 -21.32
CA ARG A 293 -22.14 -9.78 -20.76
C ARG A 293 -22.94 -8.76 -19.96
N HIS A 294 -24.11 -8.36 -20.43
CA HIS A 294 -25.01 -7.47 -19.71
C HIS A 294 -25.43 -8.07 -18.36
N ARG A 295 -25.89 -9.33 -18.33
CA ARG A 295 -26.27 -10.04 -17.10
C ARG A 295 -25.12 -10.11 -16.09
N ILE A 296 -23.91 -10.45 -16.54
CA ILE A 296 -22.71 -10.48 -15.69
C ILE A 296 -22.44 -9.10 -15.09
N GLN A 297 -22.43 -8.05 -15.93
CA GLN A 297 -22.19 -6.69 -15.48
C GLN A 297 -23.28 -6.18 -14.53
N SER A 298 -24.55 -6.55 -14.73
CA SER A 298 -25.65 -6.14 -13.85
C SER A 298 -25.49 -6.73 -12.45
N LYS A 299 -25.10 -8.00 -12.33
CA LYS A 299 -24.78 -8.60 -11.02
C LYS A 299 -23.66 -7.85 -10.29
N TYR A 300 -22.59 -7.47 -11.00
CA TYR A 300 -21.51 -6.68 -10.39
C TYR A 300 -21.97 -5.26 -10.02
N LEU A 301 -22.80 -4.64 -10.86
CA LEU A 301 -23.31 -3.31 -10.61
C LEU A 301 -24.26 -3.27 -9.40
N GLU A 302 -25.14 -4.27 -9.24
CA GLU A 302 -25.99 -4.43 -8.06
C GLU A 302 -25.15 -4.56 -6.79
N GLN A 303 -24.11 -5.39 -6.81
CA GLN A 303 -23.18 -5.50 -5.68
C GLN A 303 -22.47 -4.18 -5.37
N ILE A 304 -22.07 -3.42 -6.39
CA ILE A 304 -21.46 -2.10 -6.21
C ILE A 304 -22.48 -1.14 -5.58
N LEU A 305 -23.73 -1.11 -6.05
CA LEU A 305 -24.77 -0.24 -5.49
C LEU A 305 -25.12 -0.61 -4.03
N GLU A 306 -25.14 -1.90 -3.70
CA GLU A 306 -25.38 -2.39 -2.33
C GLU A 306 -24.19 -2.07 -1.40
N LEU A 307 -22.96 -2.27 -1.87
CA LEU A 307 -21.75 -1.99 -1.08
C LEU A 307 -21.51 -0.49 -0.86
N TYR A 308 -22.06 0.35 -1.73
CA TYR A 308 -21.75 1.78 -1.83
C TYR A 308 -23.02 2.64 -1.88
N GLU A 309 -24.01 2.31 -1.07
CA GLU A 309 -25.30 3.01 -0.99
C GLU A 309 -25.14 4.53 -0.74
N ASP A 310 -24.13 4.90 0.06
CA ASP A 310 -23.84 6.29 0.42
C ASP A 310 -23.00 7.06 -0.61
N MET A 311 -22.68 6.46 -1.77
CA MET A 311 -21.85 7.08 -2.80
C MET A 311 -22.56 7.25 -4.13
N HIS A 312 -22.16 8.30 -4.86
CA HIS A 312 -22.66 8.59 -6.17
C HIS A 312 -22.00 7.66 -7.22
N VAL A 313 -22.73 6.61 -7.60
CA VAL A 313 -22.28 5.66 -8.62
C VAL A 313 -22.68 6.16 -10.02
N ILE A 314 -21.70 6.63 -10.79
CA ILE A 314 -21.83 7.09 -12.17
C ILE A 314 -21.64 5.89 -13.11
N GLN A 315 -22.62 5.63 -13.96
CA GLN A 315 -22.62 4.52 -14.92
C GLN A 315 -22.31 5.06 -16.33
N LEU A 316 -21.21 4.61 -16.94
CA LEU A 316 -20.79 5.05 -18.28
C LEU A 316 -20.87 3.92 -19.31
N PRO A 317 -21.40 4.20 -20.51
CA PRO A 317 -21.56 3.21 -21.56
C PRO A 317 -20.23 2.80 -22.18
N GLN A 318 -20.15 1.55 -22.61
CA GLN A 318 -19.13 1.11 -23.54
C GLN A 318 -19.44 1.71 -24.92
N LEU A 319 -18.59 2.61 -25.39
CA LEU A 319 -18.68 3.18 -26.75
C LEU A 319 -18.04 2.23 -27.77
N GLU A 320 -18.49 2.33 -29.03
CA GLU A 320 -17.96 1.53 -30.14
C GLU A 320 -16.51 1.91 -30.48
N ASN A 321 -16.20 3.20 -30.41
CA ASN A 321 -14.90 3.76 -30.71
C ASN A 321 -14.19 4.24 -29.45
N GLU A 322 -12.85 4.24 -29.50
CA GLU A 322 -12.05 4.79 -28.42
C GLU A 322 -12.24 6.32 -28.32
N VAL A 323 -12.38 6.81 -27.09
CA VAL A 323 -12.50 8.24 -26.82
C VAL A 323 -11.13 8.91 -26.98
N ARG A 324 -10.85 9.43 -28.19
CA ARG A 324 -9.59 10.13 -28.52
C ARG A 324 -9.85 11.44 -29.26
N GLY A 325 -9.22 12.51 -28.79
CA GLY A 325 -9.36 13.85 -29.36
C GLY A 325 -10.31 14.74 -28.56
N ILE A 326 -10.22 16.05 -28.78
CA ILE A 326 -10.89 17.06 -27.94
C ILE A 326 -12.42 16.88 -27.99
N LYS A 327 -12.98 16.71 -29.19
CA LYS A 327 -14.44 16.58 -29.38
C LYS A 327 -15.03 15.34 -28.70
N SER A 328 -14.44 14.16 -28.92
CA SER A 328 -14.92 12.93 -28.30
C SER A 328 -14.80 12.95 -26.78
N VAL A 329 -13.76 13.61 -26.24
CA VAL A 329 -13.59 13.77 -24.79
C VAL A 329 -14.65 14.71 -24.21
N GLN A 330 -15.01 15.79 -24.94
CA GLN A 330 -16.09 16.68 -24.55
C GLN A 330 -17.44 15.94 -24.53
N GLU A 331 -17.78 15.22 -25.59
CA GLU A 331 -19.00 14.40 -25.67
C GLU A 331 -19.04 13.35 -24.56
N PHE A 332 -17.93 12.66 -24.30
CA PHE A 332 -17.84 11.68 -23.21
C PHE A 332 -17.96 12.33 -21.82
N SER A 333 -17.50 13.57 -21.66
CA SER A 333 -17.59 14.30 -20.39
C SER A 333 -19.02 14.67 -20.00
N GLU A 334 -19.90 14.90 -20.99
CA GLU A 334 -21.33 15.16 -20.73
C GLU A 334 -22.01 13.95 -20.09
N LEU A 335 -21.55 12.73 -20.40
CA LEU A 335 -22.05 11.48 -19.81
C LEU A 335 -21.70 11.32 -18.33
N LEU A 336 -20.67 12.03 -17.84
CA LEU A 336 -20.34 12.07 -16.41
C LEU A 336 -21.35 12.90 -15.62
N LEU A 337 -21.96 13.90 -16.25
CA LEU A 337 -22.93 14.81 -15.62
C LEU A 337 -24.36 14.25 -15.71
N ASN A 338 -24.69 13.60 -16.82
CA ASN A 338 -26.00 13.00 -17.07
C ASN A 338 -25.86 11.47 -17.22
N PRO A 339 -25.69 10.72 -16.11
CA PRO A 339 -25.38 9.30 -16.16
C PRO A 339 -26.52 8.46 -16.73
N TYR A 340 -26.17 7.48 -17.56
CA TYR A 340 -27.11 6.48 -18.04
C TYR A 340 -27.55 5.59 -16.89
N ARG A 341 -28.86 5.44 -16.67
CA ARG A 341 -29.37 4.45 -15.72
C ARG A 341 -29.80 3.20 -16.46
N ARG A 342 -29.24 2.05 -16.08
CA ARG A 342 -29.86 0.75 -16.40
C ARG A 342 -31.23 0.73 -15.71
N LYS A 343 -32.29 0.52 -16.49
CA LYS A 343 -33.62 0.19 -15.96
C LYS A 343 -33.72 -1.31 -15.76
#